data_AF-A0AAP8N541-F1
#
_entry.id   AF-A0AAP8N541-F1
#
_cell.length_a   1.000
_cell.length_b   1.000
_cell.length_c   1.000
_cell.angle_alpha   90.00
_cell.angle_beta   90.00
_cell.angle_gamma   90.00
#
_symmetry.space_group_name_H-M   'P 1'
#
loop_
_entity.id
_entity.type
_entity.pdbx_description
1 polymer ?
#
loop_
_entity_poly.entity_id
_entity_poly.type
_entity_poly.pdbx_seq_one_letter_code
_entity_poly.pdbx_strand_id
1 'polypeptide(L)' 'GIVGTLRYAKIPVVSQLLAVIVETIRNLPLLLIIFFTYFALPEIGIEMEITAAAIATLTVFESAMISEIIRSGLNSIEK' A
#
# COMPACT_ATOMS: atom_id res chain seq x y z
N GLY A 1 -24.91 -10.66 0.30
CA GLY A 1 -24.91 -10.11 1.66
C GLY A 1 -23.63 -9.33 1.93
N ILE A 2 -22.55 -10.03 2.32
CA ILE A 2 -21.26 -9.44 2.73
C ILE A 2 -20.53 -8.67 1.61
N VAL A 3 -20.61 -9.20 0.37
CA VAL A 3 -20.01 -8.56 -0.81
C VAL A 3 -20.74 -7.25 -1.19
N GLY A 4 -22.03 -7.13 -0.86
CA GLY A 4 -22.84 -5.94 -1.12
C GLY A 4 -22.57 -4.82 -0.11
N THR A 5 -22.37 -5.18 1.16
CA THR A 5 -21.98 -4.22 2.21
C THR A 5 -20.56 -3.71 2.03
N LEU A 6 -19.62 -4.54 1.54
CA LEU A 6 -18.25 -4.11 1.23
C LEU A 6 -18.18 -3.14 0.05
N ARG A 7 -19.08 -3.24 -0.95
CA ARG A 7 -19.11 -2.31 -2.10
C ARG A 7 -19.81 -0.97 -1.79
N TYR A 8 -20.63 -0.87 -0.74
CA TYR A 8 -21.26 0.39 -0.30
C TYR A 8 -20.31 1.27 0.51
N ALA A 9 -19.24 0.70 1.07
CA ALA A 9 -18.15 1.44 1.69
C ALA A 9 -17.24 2.11 0.65
N LYS A 10 -17.81 2.91 -0.25
CA LYS A 10 -17.11 4.08 -0.81
C LYS A 10 -16.89 5.06 0.33
N ILE A 11 -16.07 4.71 1.31
CA ILE A 11 -15.71 5.60 2.40
C ILE A 11 -14.56 6.46 1.87
N PRO A 12 -14.79 7.72 1.46
CA PRO A 12 -13.72 8.61 0.99
C PRO A 12 -12.59 8.72 2.03
N VAL A 13 -12.91 8.55 3.32
CA VAL A 13 -11.95 8.51 4.42
C VAL A 13 -10.97 7.32 4.32
N VAL A 14 -11.43 6.12 3.96
CA VAL A 14 -10.54 4.95 3.81
C VAL A 14 -9.64 5.15 2.60
N SER A 15 -10.18 5.69 1.51
CA SER A 15 -9.37 6.02 0.32
C SER A 15 -8.32 7.10 0.61
N GLN A 16 -8.65 8.11 1.43
CA GLN A 16 -7.70 9.14 1.84
C GLN A 16 -6.65 8.61 2.82
N LEU A 17 -7.05 7.77 3.77
CA LEU A 17 -6.11 7.14 4.70
C LEU A 17 -5.12 6.23 3.96
N LEU A 18 -5.62 5.42 3.03
CA LEU A 18 -4.79 4.59 2.16
C LEU A 18 -3.90 5.45 1.27
N ALA A 19 -4.39 6.58 0.74
CA ALA A 19 -3.56 7.51 -0.04
C ALA A 19 -2.41 8.08 0.80
N VAL A 20 -2.67 8.51 2.04
CA VAL A 20 -1.64 9.00 2.96
C VAL A 20 -0.61 7.91 3.30
N ILE A 21 -1.07 6.68 3.56
CA ILE A 21 -0.19 5.53 3.81
C ILE A 21 0.68 5.25 2.58
N VAL A 22 0.08 5.23 1.39
CA VAL A 22 0.77 5.00 0.11
C VAL A 22 1.79 6.09 -0.18
N GLU A 23 1.42 7.36 -0.03
CA GLU A 23 2.34 8.49 -0.20
C GLU A 23 3.50 8.42 0.78
N THR A 24 3.24 8.06 2.04
CA THR A 24 4.29 7.86 3.05
C THR A 24 5.24 6.75 2.61
N ILE A 25 4.71 5.57 2.23
CA ILE A 25 5.49 4.43 1.74
C ILE A 25 6.35 4.81 0.54
N ARG A 26 5.83 5.58 -0.42
CA ARG A 26 6.57 6.00 -1.61
C ARG A 26 7.69 7.01 -1.33
N ASN A 27 7.58 7.76 -0.24
CA ASN A 27 8.59 8.75 0.18
C ASN A 27 9.70 8.16 1.06
N LEU A 28 9.55 6.92 1.54
CA LEU A 28 10.54 6.25 2.35
C LEU A 28 11.45 5.36 1.49
N PRO A 29 12.75 5.20 1.85
CA PRO A 29 13.61 4.22 1.19
C PRO A 29 13.01 2.82 1.29
N LEU A 30 12.89 2.10 0.17
CA LEU A 30 12.29 0.75 0.14
C LEU A 30 12.93 -0.21 1.16
N LEU A 31 14.25 -0.11 1.34
CA LEU A 31 14.98 -0.90 2.34
C LEU A 31 14.48 -0.65 3.77
N LEU A 32 14.12 0.60 4.10
CA LEU A 32 13.56 0.94 5.41
C LEU A 32 12.23 0.23 5.63
N ILE A 33 11.39 0.16 4.59
CA ILE A 33 10.07 -0.49 4.67
C ILE A 33 10.25 -2.00 4.83
N ILE A 34 11.18 -2.62 4.10
CA ILE A 34 11.52 -4.04 4.27
C ILE A 34 12.01 -4.30 5.70
N PHE A 35 12.84 -3.41 6.25
CA PHE A 35 13.31 -3.48 7.62
C PHE A 35 12.15 -3.40 8.63
N PHE A 36 11.24 -2.44 8.47
CA PHE A 36 10.05 -2.35 9.33
C PHE A 36 9.14 -3.58 9.21
N THR A 37 8.87 -4.07 8.00
CA THR A 37 8.06 -5.27 7.79
C THR A 37 8.71 -6.48 8.45
N TYR A 38 10.04 -6.65 8.39
CA TYR A 38 10.68 -7.82 8.99
C TYR A 38 10.88 -7.71 10.50
N PHE A 39 11.26 -6.53 11.02
CA PHE A 39 11.63 -6.36 12.42
C PHE A 39 10.54 -5.76 13.31
N ALA A 40 9.60 -4.97 12.78
CA ALA A 40 8.55 -4.33 13.58
C ALA A 40 7.25 -5.14 13.64
N LEU A 41 6.89 -5.90 12.59
CA LEU A 41 5.72 -6.79 12.61
C LEU A 41 5.78 -7.87 13.73
N PRO A 42 6.96 -8.44 14.06
CA PRO A 42 7.07 -9.37 15.19
C PRO A 42 6.65 -8.77 16.54
N GLU A 43 6.86 -7.46 16.76
CA GLU A 43 6.45 -6.78 18.00
C GLU A 43 4.93 -6.77 18.23
N ILE A 44 4.15 -6.98 17.16
CA ILE A 44 2.68 -7.12 17.21
C ILE A 44 2.22 -8.56 16.96
N GLY A 45 3.14 -9.53 17.02
CA GLY A 45 2.86 -10.97 16.92
C GLY A 45 2.79 -11.52 15.49
N ILE A 46 3.22 -10.75 14.48
CA ILE A 46 3.26 -11.20 13.08
C ILE A 46 4.71 -11.53 12.72
N GLU A 47 5.05 -12.81 12.72
CA GLU A 47 6.37 -13.29 12.33
C GLU A 47 6.36 -13.70 10.85
N MET A 48 7.39 -13.28 10.11
CA MET A 48 7.54 -13.56 8.69
C MET A 48 8.97 -13.99 8.40
N GLU A 49 9.15 -14.94 7.48
CA GLU A 49 10.47 -15.16 6.88
C GLU A 49 10.90 -13.92 6.09
N ILE A 50 12.20 -13.62 6.04
CA ILE A 50 12.74 -12.46 5.32
C ILE A 50 12.28 -12.42 3.86
N THR A 51 12.19 -13.58 3.19
CA THR A 51 11.71 -13.70 1.82
C THR A 51 10.24 -13.27 1.71
N ALA A 52 9.39 -13.72 2.64
CA ALA A 52 7.98 -13.36 2.67
C ALA A 52 7.77 -11.86 2.99
N ALA A 53 8.52 -11.31 3.94
CA ALA A 53 8.49 -9.90 4.29
C ALA A 53 8.92 -9.01 3.10
N ALA A 54 9.96 -9.42 2.37
CA ALA A 54 10.42 -8.75 1.16
C ALA A 54 9.35 -8.79 0.06
N ILE A 55 8.77 -9.96 -0.24
CA ILE A 55 7.71 -10.11 -1.25
C ILE A 55 6.50 -9.22 -0.89
N ALA A 56 6.04 -9.26 0.36
CA ALA A 56 4.90 -8.47 0.82
C ALA A 56 5.17 -6.97 0.67
N THR A 57 6.33 -6.51 1.14
CA THR A 57 6.73 -5.10 1.05
C THR A 57 6.83 -4.63 -0.40
N LEU A 58 7.50 -5.41 -1.26
CA LEU A 58 7.65 -5.10 -2.68
C LEU A 58 6.29 -5.05 -3.38
N THR A 59 5.39 -5.99 -3.07
CA THR A 59 4.04 -6.03 -3.66
C THR A 59 3.25 -4.77 -3.33
N VAL A 60 3.28 -4.34 -2.06
CA VAL A 60 2.59 -3.12 -1.62
C VAL A 60 3.20 -1.88 -2.27
N PHE A 61 4.53 -1.77 -2.26
CA PHE A 61 5.25 -0.65 -2.85
C PHE A 61 4.99 -0.51 -4.36
N GLU A 62 5.07 -1.62 -5.11
CA GLU A 62 4.82 -1.60 -6.56
C GLU A 62 3.36 -1.34 -6.89
N SER A 63 2.41 -1.89 -6.12
CA SER A 63 0.98 -1.59 -6.31
C SER A 63 0.67 -0.09 -6.14
N ALA A 64 1.31 0.53 -5.15
CA ALA A 64 1.25 1.97 -4.93
C ALA A 64 1.83 2.78 -6.11
N MET A 65 2.99 2.37 -6.63
CA MET A 65 3.63 2.99 -7.78
C MET A 65 2.79 2.86 -9.06
N ILE A 66 2.25 1.67 -9.32
CA ILE A 66 1.35 1.43 -10.47
C ILE A 66 0.10 2.30 -10.38
N SER A 67 -0.51 2.41 -9.20
CA SER A 67 -1.66 3.28 -8.98
C SER A 67 -1.34 4.74 -9.36
N GLU A 68 -0.16 5.22 -9.03
CA GLU A 68 0.25 6.58 -9.39
C GLU A 68 0.52 6.75 -10.89
N ILE A 69 1.12 5.75 -11.53
CA ILE A 69 1.35 5.75 -12.98
C ILE A 69 0.00 5.85 -13.70
N ILE A 70 -0.99 5.05 -13.30
CA ILE A 70 -2.34 5.11 -13.87
C ILE A 70 -2.99 6.47 -13.64
N ARG A 71 -2.95 7.00 -12.40
CA ARG A 71 -3.50 8.33 -12.08
C ARG A 71 -2.85 9.42 -12.92
N SER A 72 -1.53 9.38 -13.07
CA SER A 72 -0.77 10.36 -13.85
C SER A 72 -1.08 10.23 -15.34
N GLY A 73 -1.21 9.01 -15.86
CA GLY A 73 -1.62 8.76 -17.24
C GLY A 73 -3.02 9.30 -17.53
N LEU A 74 -4.00 9.08 -16.64
CA LEU A 74 -5.35 9.63 -16.78
C LEU A 74 -5.36 11.16 -16.76
N ASN A 75 -4.51 11.79 -15.95
CA ASN A 75 -4.41 13.26 -15.87
C ASN A 75 -3.65 13.89 -17.05
N SER A 76 -2.82 13.12 -17.78
CA SER A 76 -2.07 13.61 -18.94
C SER A 76 -2.91 13.75 -20.22
N ILE A 77 -4.14 13.23 -20.24
CA ILE A 77 -5.06 13.39 -21.36
C ILE A 77 -5.75 14.75 -21.19
N GLU A 78 -5.49 15.69 -22.12
CA GLU A 78 -6.22 16.97 -22.17
C GLU A 78 -7.72 16.71 -22.31
N LYS A 79 -8.53 17.46 -21.56
CA LYS A 79 -9.99 17.32 -21.57
C LYS A 79 -10.62 17.83 -22.85
#